data_AF-A0A166QJK5-F1
#
_entry.id   AF-A0A166QJK5-F1
#
_cell.length_a   1.000
_cell.length_b   1.000
_cell.length_c   1.000
_cell.angle_alpha   90.00
_cell.angle_beta   90.00
_cell.angle_gamma   90.00
#
_symmetry.space_group_name_H-M   'P 1'
#
loop_
_entity.id
_entity.type
_entity.pdbx_description
1 polymer ?
#
loop_
_entity_poly.entity_id
_entity_poly.type
_entity_poly.pdbx_seq_one_letter_code
_entity_poly.pdbx_strand_id
1 'polypeptide(L)'
;MFIPILTNALKRSTPVALFPRKGGGGGSTPKGTSIPVTSSGNGYTGKGSASTYGGGGGKVITIPSGSTFSGRSVGGGTRSTIYGTLTYGSGYPVSYSCRDVYACGFPYYYWPVVYPVGENGGHDGAYGDTSNTTRPGGPMAMATFISNSDNTTFWVIADNSTVAALINTIDTNCTAYLSSASSSSPVPLSAVSSTSAPQPEQAVEYYRASSVVLSLAGYNNAVGPTSAR
;
A
#
# COMPACT_ATOMS: atom_id res chain seq x y z
N MET A 1 9.26 -19.92 38.23
CA MET A 1 7.82 -19.99 37.91
C MET A 1 7.69 -19.54 36.47
N PHE A 2 7.67 -20.51 35.56
CA PHE A 2 7.70 -20.34 34.11
C PHE A 2 6.27 -20.53 33.59
N ILE A 3 5.78 -19.58 32.79
CA ILE A 3 4.48 -19.68 32.12
C ILE A 3 4.73 -20.21 30.70
N PRO A 4 4.28 -21.43 30.36
CA PRO A 4 4.30 -21.95 29.00
C PRO A 4 3.00 -21.56 28.28
N ILE A 5 3.09 -21.21 26.99
CA ILE A 5 2.16 -21.52 25.88
C ILE A 5 2.69 -20.71 24.68
N LEU A 6 3.66 -21.28 23.98
CA LEU A 6 3.94 -20.94 22.58
C LEU A 6 4.54 -22.17 21.88
N THR A 7 3.83 -23.29 21.96
CA THR A 7 4.18 -24.51 21.23
C THR A 7 2.90 -25.18 20.77
N ASN A 8 2.44 -24.84 19.56
CA ASN A 8 1.98 -25.79 18.54
C ASN A 8 1.41 -25.04 17.32
N ALA A 9 2.27 -24.35 16.57
CA ALA A 9 2.06 -24.08 15.14
C ALA A 9 3.40 -23.87 14.40
N LEU A 10 4.48 -24.50 14.88
CA LEU A 10 5.74 -24.63 14.15
C LEU A 10 6.11 -26.11 14.04
N LYS A 11 5.19 -26.91 13.49
CA LYS A 11 5.59 -28.18 12.88
C LYS A 11 6.11 -27.86 11.48
N ARG A 12 7.41 -27.56 11.43
CA ARG A 12 8.32 -27.99 10.37
C ARG A 12 7.80 -27.83 8.94
N SER A 13 7.47 -26.60 8.56
CA SER A 13 7.70 -26.20 7.17
C SER A 13 9.16 -25.77 7.11
N THR A 14 9.94 -26.46 6.28
CA THR A 14 11.20 -25.95 5.72
C THR A 14 11.10 -24.44 5.49
N PRO A 15 12.19 -23.65 5.65
CA PRO A 15 12.16 -22.27 5.20
C PRO A 15 11.66 -22.30 3.76
N VAL A 16 10.43 -21.85 3.53
CA VAL A 16 10.01 -21.52 2.19
C VAL A 16 10.77 -20.24 1.95
N ALA A 17 12.04 -20.38 1.56
CA ALA A 17 12.65 -19.40 0.71
C ALA A 17 11.59 -19.13 -0.35
N LEU A 18 11.14 -17.88 -0.44
CA LEU A 18 10.28 -17.45 -1.53
C LEU A 18 11.13 -17.60 -2.79
N PHE A 19 11.19 -18.83 -3.29
CA PHE A 19 11.89 -19.14 -4.50
C PHE A 19 11.20 -18.35 -5.60
N PRO A 20 11.95 -17.63 -6.45
CA PRO A 20 11.37 -17.05 -7.64
C PRO A 20 10.64 -18.17 -8.39
N ARG A 21 9.35 -17.97 -8.71
CA ARG A 21 8.68 -18.86 -9.66
C ARG A 21 9.50 -18.80 -10.95
N LYS A 22 10.11 -19.94 -11.29
CA LYS A 22 10.81 -20.16 -12.55
C LYS A 22 9.89 -19.69 -13.68
N GLY A 23 10.28 -18.61 -14.35
CA GLY A 23 9.59 -18.16 -15.55
C GLY A 23 9.67 -19.27 -16.62
N GLY A 24 8.53 -19.66 -17.16
CA GLY A 24 8.47 -20.55 -18.31
C GLY A 24 7.22 -21.42 -18.32
N GLY A 25 6.38 -21.21 -19.33
CA GLY A 25 5.26 -22.09 -19.68
C GLY A 25 4.01 -21.30 -20.00
N GLY A 26 3.73 -21.11 -21.29
CA GLY A 26 2.51 -20.49 -21.79
C GLY A 26 1.26 -21.25 -21.37
N GLY A 27 0.74 -20.91 -20.19
CA GLY A 27 -0.64 -21.14 -19.80
C GLY A 27 -1.38 -19.83 -19.96
N SER A 28 -2.61 -19.88 -20.48
CA SER A 28 -3.54 -18.76 -20.53
C SER A 28 -3.69 -18.17 -19.13
N THR A 29 -2.96 -17.08 -18.87
CA THR A 29 -3.14 -16.26 -17.68
C THR A 29 -4.62 -15.89 -17.61
N PRO A 30 -5.32 -16.10 -16.48
CA PRO A 30 -6.61 -15.48 -16.27
C PRO A 30 -6.46 -14.01 -16.64
N LYS A 31 -7.27 -13.51 -17.59
CA LYS A 31 -7.21 -12.13 -18.05
C LYS A 31 -7.28 -11.26 -16.79
N GLY A 32 -6.15 -10.67 -16.40
CA GLY A 32 -6.07 -9.92 -15.15
C GLY A 32 -7.14 -8.86 -15.18
N THR A 33 -7.96 -8.79 -14.13
CA THR A 33 -9.00 -7.77 -14.01
C THR A 33 -8.30 -6.41 -14.08
N SER A 34 -8.51 -5.71 -15.20
CA SER A 34 -7.99 -4.37 -15.40
C SER A 34 -8.87 -3.41 -14.61
N ILE A 35 -8.27 -2.70 -13.67
CA ILE A 35 -8.92 -1.69 -12.84
C ILE A 35 -8.64 -0.32 -13.45
N PRO A 36 -9.67 0.49 -13.75
CA PRO A 36 -9.48 1.87 -14.17
C PRO A 36 -8.74 2.67 -13.10
N VAL A 37 -7.72 3.43 -13.52
CA VAL A 37 -6.97 4.34 -12.64
C VAL A 37 -7.24 5.75 -13.12
N THR A 38 -8.05 6.47 -12.36
CA THR A 38 -8.41 7.86 -12.67
C THR A 38 -7.69 8.82 -11.73
N SER A 39 -7.57 10.06 -12.19
CA SER A 39 -7.18 11.21 -11.38
C SER A 39 -7.94 12.42 -11.92
N SER A 40 -8.39 13.29 -11.03
CA SER A 40 -8.88 14.62 -11.44
C SER A 40 -7.74 15.58 -11.71
N GLY A 41 -7.99 16.62 -12.51
CA GLY A 41 -7.02 17.68 -12.77
C GLY A 41 -5.71 17.18 -13.38
N ASN A 42 -4.59 17.67 -12.84
CA ASN A 42 -3.25 17.46 -13.41
C ASN A 42 -2.51 16.23 -12.88
N GLY A 43 -3.23 15.27 -12.26
CA GLY A 43 -2.66 13.99 -11.83
C GLY A 43 -2.15 13.14 -13.00
N TYR A 44 -0.99 12.49 -12.84
CA TYR A 44 -0.41 11.64 -13.87
C TYR A 44 -0.70 10.15 -13.63
N THR A 45 -1.52 9.52 -14.48
CA THR A 45 -1.93 8.11 -14.35
C THR A 45 -1.26 7.16 -15.36
N GLY A 46 -0.41 7.68 -16.24
CA GLY A 46 0.17 6.89 -17.33
C GLY A 46 -0.91 6.36 -18.28
N LYS A 47 -1.10 5.03 -18.29
CA LYS A 47 -2.07 4.36 -19.18
C LYS A 47 -3.52 4.39 -18.66
N GLY A 48 -3.78 4.95 -17.48
CA GLY A 48 -5.13 5.06 -16.91
C GLY A 48 -5.77 3.72 -16.50
N SER A 49 -4.97 2.66 -16.38
CA SER A 49 -5.42 1.36 -15.89
C SER A 49 -4.29 0.61 -15.18
N ALA A 50 -4.67 -0.25 -14.24
CA ALA A 50 -3.78 -1.14 -13.50
C ALA A 50 -4.32 -2.57 -13.52
N SER A 51 -3.45 -3.56 -13.35
CA SER A 51 -3.85 -4.97 -13.27
C SER A 51 -3.61 -5.53 -11.86
N THR A 52 -4.60 -6.22 -11.32
CA THR A 52 -4.48 -6.98 -10.06
C THR A 52 -3.56 -8.19 -10.18
N TYR A 53 -3.36 -8.68 -11.41
CA TYR A 53 -2.49 -9.81 -11.72
C TYR A 53 -1.55 -9.47 -12.87
N GLY A 54 -0.25 -9.46 -12.62
CA GLY A 54 0.76 -9.13 -13.62
C GLY A 54 2.12 -8.86 -13.03
N GLY A 55 3.17 -8.99 -13.85
CA GLY A 55 4.55 -8.75 -13.43
C GLY A 55 4.87 -7.30 -13.09
N GLY A 56 4.03 -6.34 -13.49
CA GLY A 56 4.32 -4.91 -13.42
C GLY A 56 5.41 -4.51 -14.44
N GLY A 57 6.16 -3.46 -14.12
CA GLY A 57 7.28 -2.97 -14.91
C GLY A 57 6.92 -1.82 -15.84
N GLY A 58 7.42 -1.90 -17.07
CA GLY A 58 7.38 -0.80 -18.03
C GLY A 58 8.62 0.10 -17.96
N LYS A 59 8.73 1.02 -18.92
CA LYS A 59 9.85 1.95 -18.98
C LYS A 59 9.72 2.99 -17.87
N VAL A 60 10.82 3.32 -17.21
CA VAL A 60 10.92 4.51 -16.37
C VAL A 60 10.85 5.74 -17.29
N ILE A 61 9.87 6.60 -17.06
CA ILE A 61 9.68 7.84 -17.81
C ILE A 61 9.63 9.04 -16.88
N THR A 62 9.83 10.24 -17.41
CA THR A 62 9.69 11.49 -16.66
C THR A 62 8.27 12.00 -16.77
N ILE A 63 7.67 12.41 -15.65
CA ILE A 63 6.36 13.04 -15.61
C ILE A 63 6.41 14.34 -16.43
N PRO A 64 5.53 14.52 -17.43
CA PRO A 64 5.57 15.67 -18.34
C PRO A 64 5.30 17.00 -17.63
N SER A 65 5.65 18.10 -18.29
CA SER A 65 5.28 19.45 -17.85
C SER A 65 3.77 19.63 -17.78
N GLY A 66 3.28 20.35 -16.77
CA GLY A 66 1.85 20.59 -16.55
C GLY A 66 1.16 19.54 -15.67
N SER A 67 1.82 18.42 -15.36
CA SER A 67 1.34 17.45 -14.37
C SER A 67 1.89 17.72 -12.97
N THR A 68 1.15 17.31 -11.94
CA THR A 68 1.66 17.28 -10.56
C THR A 68 2.91 16.40 -10.50
N PHE A 69 3.95 16.86 -9.80
CA PHE A 69 5.28 16.23 -9.75
C PHE A 69 6.01 16.15 -11.09
N SER A 70 5.76 17.11 -11.99
CA SER A 70 6.54 17.27 -13.22
C SER A 70 8.05 17.17 -12.98
N GLY A 71 8.75 16.49 -13.89
CA GLY A 71 10.19 16.25 -13.78
C GLY A 71 10.58 15.03 -12.94
N ARG A 72 9.68 14.45 -12.15
CA ARG A 72 9.97 13.20 -11.41
C ARG A 72 9.84 11.96 -12.30
N SER A 73 10.58 10.91 -11.96
CA SER A 73 10.50 9.62 -12.66
C SER A 73 9.31 8.78 -12.22
N VAL A 74 8.69 8.03 -13.13
CA VAL A 74 7.56 7.13 -12.86
C VAL A 74 7.69 5.82 -13.65
N GLY A 75 7.23 4.72 -13.07
CA GLY A 75 7.25 3.39 -13.69
C GLY A 75 8.49 2.54 -13.38
N GLY A 76 8.58 1.36 -13.98
CA GLY A 76 9.71 0.44 -13.79
C GLY A 76 9.64 -0.45 -12.55
N GLY A 77 8.76 -0.17 -11.59
CA GLY A 77 8.48 -1.05 -10.46
C GLY A 77 7.79 -2.35 -10.90
N THR A 78 8.25 -3.48 -10.38
CA THR A 78 7.73 -4.82 -10.70
C THR A 78 7.06 -5.46 -9.48
N ARG A 79 6.26 -6.52 -9.70
CA ARG A 79 5.69 -7.31 -8.59
C ARG A 79 6.77 -7.99 -7.76
N SER A 80 7.92 -8.29 -8.34
CA SER A 80 9.08 -8.84 -7.60
C SER A 80 9.79 -7.81 -6.73
N THR A 81 9.37 -6.55 -6.72
CA THR A 81 9.96 -5.48 -5.90
C THR A 81 8.93 -4.81 -4.98
N ILE A 82 7.68 -5.28 -4.98
CA ILE A 82 6.57 -4.66 -4.22
C ILE A 82 6.61 -4.98 -2.72
N TYR A 83 7.57 -5.79 -2.29
CA TYR A 83 7.70 -6.27 -0.91
C TYR A 83 7.71 -5.11 0.07
N GLY A 84 7.07 -5.35 1.20
CA GLY A 84 6.89 -4.31 2.17
C GLY A 84 8.06 -4.21 3.14
N THR A 85 8.08 -3.09 3.85
CA THR A 85 9.17 -2.69 4.75
C THR A 85 8.58 -1.94 5.94
N LEU A 86 9.28 -1.91 7.06
CA LEU A 86 8.79 -1.27 8.29
C LEU A 86 8.87 0.28 8.25
N THR A 87 9.50 0.85 7.22
CA THR A 87 9.85 2.27 7.19
C THR A 87 9.07 3.00 6.09
N TYR A 88 8.53 4.17 6.41
CA TYR A 88 7.96 5.04 5.39
C TYR A 88 9.06 5.57 4.47
N GLY A 89 8.82 5.55 3.17
CA GLY A 89 9.79 5.94 2.16
C GLY A 89 10.76 4.83 1.74
N SER A 90 10.60 3.59 2.23
CA SER A 90 11.34 2.44 1.70
C SER A 90 10.50 1.60 0.72
N GLY A 91 11.10 0.51 0.21
CA GLY A 91 10.49 -0.34 -0.82
C GLY A 91 10.62 0.21 -2.25
N TYR A 92 11.57 1.12 -2.48
CA TYR A 92 11.92 1.60 -3.82
C TYR A 92 12.80 0.56 -4.56
N PRO A 93 12.53 0.28 -5.85
CA PRO A 93 13.42 -0.54 -6.66
C PRO A 93 14.82 0.07 -6.77
N VAL A 94 15.86 -0.76 -6.92
CA VAL A 94 17.26 -0.32 -7.05
C VAL A 94 17.53 0.64 -8.22
N SER A 95 16.62 0.70 -9.21
CA SER A 95 16.68 1.65 -10.32
C SER A 95 16.35 3.09 -9.92
N TYR A 96 15.84 3.30 -8.70
CA TYR A 96 15.59 4.61 -8.12
C TYR A 96 16.71 4.94 -7.12
N SER A 97 17.43 6.03 -7.37
CA SER A 97 18.39 6.59 -6.42
C SER A 97 17.85 7.94 -5.93
N CYS A 98 17.39 7.98 -4.68
CA CYS A 98 16.89 9.19 -4.05
C CYS A 98 17.15 9.12 -2.55
N ARG A 99 17.41 10.27 -1.94
CA ARG A 99 17.86 10.39 -0.55
C ARG A 99 16.70 10.36 0.45
N ASP A 100 15.53 10.80 0.01
CA ASP A 100 14.30 10.79 0.78
C ASP A 100 13.10 10.61 -0.15
N VAL A 101 11.99 10.16 0.43
CA VAL A 101 10.73 9.90 -0.28
C VAL A 101 10.26 11.12 -1.07
N TYR A 102 10.46 12.32 -0.54
CA TYR A 102 10.01 13.57 -1.14
C TYR A 102 10.81 13.98 -2.36
N ALA A 103 12.02 13.48 -2.57
CA ALA A 103 12.77 13.64 -3.81
C ALA A 103 12.58 12.44 -4.75
N CYS A 104 12.09 11.31 -4.25
CA CYS A 104 11.86 10.11 -5.05
C CYS A 104 10.75 10.30 -6.09
N GLY A 105 10.88 9.56 -7.19
CA GLY A 105 9.81 9.36 -8.14
C GLY A 105 8.79 8.31 -7.69
N PHE A 106 8.01 7.78 -8.62
CA PHE A 106 6.90 6.85 -8.34
C PHE A 106 7.08 5.56 -9.15
N PRO A 107 7.83 4.56 -8.66
CA PRO A 107 8.10 3.32 -9.39
C PRO A 107 6.83 2.58 -9.84
N TYR A 108 5.73 2.79 -9.14
CA TYR A 108 4.44 2.15 -9.39
C TYR A 108 3.34 3.14 -9.80
N TYR A 109 3.66 4.37 -10.19
CA TYR A 109 2.71 5.46 -10.52
C TYR A 109 1.96 6.06 -9.33
N TYR A 110 1.67 5.28 -8.30
CA TYR A 110 0.96 5.75 -7.11
C TYR A 110 1.85 6.55 -6.17
N TRP A 111 1.25 7.54 -5.50
CA TRP A 111 1.95 8.39 -4.56
C TRP A 111 1.99 7.74 -3.17
N PRO A 112 3.00 8.04 -2.35
CA PRO A 112 3.06 7.59 -0.97
C PRO A 112 1.79 7.93 -0.17
N VAL A 113 1.49 7.08 0.80
CA VAL A 113 0.38 7.23 1.75
C VAL A 113 0.56 8.53 2.52
N VAL A 114 -0.56 9.19 2.78
CA VAL A 114 -0.65 10.32 3.71
C VAL A 114 -1.65 9.97 4.81
N TYR A 115 -1.37 10.42 6.02
CA TYR A 115 -2.17 10.16 7.22
C TYR A 115 -2.94 11.42 7.60
N PRO A 116 -4.20 11.31 8.05
CA PRO A 116 -4.96 12.46 8.51
C PRO A 116 -4.28 13.05 9.76
N VAL A 117 -3.87 14.31 9.69
CA VAL A 117 -3.23 15.00 10.81
C VAL A 117 -4.10 15.03 12.07
N GLY A 118 -3.59 14.47 13.16
CA GLY A 118 -3.60 15.14 14.47
C GLY A 118 -2.40 16.08 14.54
N GLU A 119 -2.39 17.04 15.48
CA GLU A 119 -1.50 18.23 15.56
C GLU A 119 0.04 18.01 15.46
N ASN A 120 0.55 16.79 15.30
CA ASN A 120 1.99 16.53 15.19
C ASN A 120 2.36 15.36 14.24
N GLY A 121 2.34 15.57 12.91
CA GLY A 121 3.25 14.80 12.02
C GLY A 121 2.70 14.07 10.78
N GLY A 122 1.68 14.61 10.08
CA GLY A 122 1.24 14.02 8.80
C GLY A 122 2.10 14.41 7.58
N HIS A 123 2.30 13.49 6.63
CA HIS A 123 2.97 13.73 5.33
C HIS A 123 2.11 14.51 4.31
N ASP A 124 1.01 15.14 4.76
CA ASP A 124 0.03 15.85 3.92
C ASP A 124 0.64 16.98 3.08
N GLY A 125 1.83 17.48 3.43
CA GLY A 125 2.49 18.58 2.72
C GLY A 125 3.08 18.21 1.36
N ALA A 126 3.67 17.02 1.21
CA ALA A 126 4.41 16.69 -0.02
C ALA A 126 3.58 15.95 -1.07
N TYR A 127 2.53 15.23 -0.64
CA TYR A 127 1.66 14.44 -1.53
C TYR A 127 0.19 14.87 -1.48
N GLY A 128 -0.06 16.06 -0.92
CA GLY A 128 -1.39 16.61 -0.65
C GLY A 128 -2.13 15.87 0.46
N ASP A 129 -3.30 16.38 0.81
CA ASP A 129 -4.15 15.81 1.86
C ASP A 129 -4.83 14.49 1.47
N THR A 130 -5.46 13.86 2.46
CA THR A 130 -6.20 12.59 2.30
C THR A 130 -7.38 12.67 1.32
N SER A 131 -7.93 13.86 1.07
CA SER A 131 -9.03 14.10 0.12
C SER A 131 -8.57 14.42 -1.32
N ASN A 132 -7.25 14.51 -1.56
CA ASN A 132 -6.69 14.93 -2.84
C ASN A 132 -7.07 13.98 -4.00
N THR A 133 -7.97 14.45 -4.86
CA THR A 133 -8.50 13.73 -6.03
C THR A 133 -7.53 13.70 -7.22
N THR A 134 -6.39 14.42 -7.17
CA THR A 134 -5.37 14.39 -8.23
C THR A 134 -4.44 13.17 -8.12
N ARG A 135 -4.54 12.43 -7.02
CA ARG A 135 -3.86 11.14 -6.81
C ARG A 135 -4.29 10.12 -7.88
N PRO A 136 -3.33 9.37 -8.48
CA PRO A 136 -3.66 8.22 -9.30
C PRO A 136 -4.44 7.18 -8.48
N GLY A 137 -5.63 6.81 -8.97
CA GLY A 137 -6.54 5.91 -8.26
C GLY A 137 -7.50 6.60 -7.31
N GLY A 138 -7.48 7.93 -7.26
CA GLY A 138 -8.36 8.76 -6.44
C GLY A 138 -7.82 9.09 -5.04
N PRO A 139 -8.63 9.77 -4.22
CA PRO A 139 -8.28 10.13 -2.84
C PRO A 139 -7.85 8.94 -1.98
N MET A 140 -7.23 9.23 -0.84
CA MET A 140 -6.87 8.20 0.13
C MET A 140 -8.13 7.51 0.66
N ALA A 141 -8.06 6.20 0.74
CA ALA A 141 -9.11 5.36 1.29
C ALA A 141 -8.52 4.33 2.25
N MET A 142 -9.41 3.75 3.05
CA MET A 142 -9.11 2.73 4.03
C MET A 142 -10.10 1.57 3.91
N ALA A 143 -9.63 0.36 4.19
CA ALA A 143 -10.45 -0.80 4.47
C ALA A 143 -10.09 -1.36 5.84
N THR A 144 -11.11 -1.76 6.59
CA THR A 144 -10.98 -2.41 7.89
C THR A 144 -11.23 -3.91 7.72
N PHE A 145 -10.32 -4.72 8.21
CA PHE A 145 -10.45 -6.18 8.22
C PHE A 145 -10.37 -6.66 9.66
N ILE A 146 -11.28 -7.54 10.06
CA ILE A 146 -11.38 -8.03 11.44
C ILE A 146 -11.25 -9.55 11.41
N SER A 147 -10.30 -10.09 12.19
CA SER A 147 -10.17 -11.53 12.36
C SER A 147 -11.39 -12.11 13.07
N ASN A 148 -11.90 -13.24 12.59
CA ASN A 148 -13.00 -13.95 13.22
C ASN A 148 -12.58 -14.85 14.40
N SER A 149 -11.28 -15.09 14.59
CA SER A 149 -10.74 -15.93 15.68
C SER A 149 -10.28 -15.12 16.88
N ASP A 150 -9.56 -14.01 16.62
CA ASP A 150 -8.80 -13.29 17.66
C ASP A 150 -9.25 -11.83 17.81
N ASN A 151 -10.30 -11.43 17.07
CA ASN A 151 -10.83 -10.06 17.01
C ASN A 151 -9.77 -8.98 16.73
N THR A 152 -8.65 -9.37 16.12
CA THR A 152 -7.60 -8.44 15.69
C THR A 152 -8.08 -7.63 14.50
N THR A 153 -7.89 -6.32 14.55
CA THR A 153 -8.30 -5.40 13.49
C THR A 153 -7.10 -4.90 12.72
N PHE A 154 -7.11 -5.11 11.41
CA PHE A 154 -6.12 -4.64 10.47
C PHE A 154 -6.72 -3.56 9.58
N TRP A 155 -5.92 -2.55 9.23
CA TRP A 155 -6.31 -1.53 8.26
C TRP A 155 -5.38 -1.56 7.06
N VAL A 156 -5.97 -1.47 5.88
CA VAL A 156 -5.23 -1.23 4.64
C VAL A 156 -5.55 0.18 4.19
N ILE A 157 -4.52 1.00 3.99
CA ILE A 157 -4.64 2.38 3.51
C ILE A 157 -3.86 2.54 2.20
N ALA A 158 -4.52 3.08 1.17
CA ALA A 158 -3.95 3.36 -0.15
C ALA A 158 -4.84 4.36 -0.92
N ASP A 159 -4.60 4.55 -2.21
CA ASP A 159 -5.58 5.19 -3.12
C ASP A 159 -6.87 4.34 -3.22
N ASN A 160 -8.00 5.00 -3.47
CA ASN A 160 -9.33 4.38 -3.53
C ASN A 160 -9.39 3.15 -4.45
N SER A 161 -8.86 3.26 -5.69
CA SER A 161 -8.85 2.15 -6.65
C SER A 161 -8.08 0.93 -6.15
N THR A 162 -6.95 1.15 -5.47
CA THR A 162 -6.14 0.09 -4.87
C THR A 162 -6.85 -0.54 -3.68
N VAL A 163 -7.48 0.25 -2.80
CA VAL A 163 -8.27 -0.31 -1.68
C VAL A 163 -9.43 -1.16 -2.20
N ALA A 164 -10.16 -0.70 -3.22
CA ALA A 164 -11.23 -1.48 -3.84
C ALA A 164 -10.73 -2.82 -4.40
N ALA A 165 -9.56 -2.80 -5.04
CA ALA A 165 -8.90 -4.01 -5.56
C ALA A 165 -8.50 -4.99 -4.44
N LEU A 166 -7.95 -4.45 -3.35
CA LEU A 166 -7.47 -5.23 -2.22
C LEU A 166 -8.61 -5.81 -1.39
N ILE A 167 -9.72 -5.10 -1.21
CA ILE A 167 -10.94 -5.66 -0.59
C ILE A 167 -11.37 -6.93 -1.31
N ASN A 168 -11.56 -6.87 -2.63
CA ASN A 168 -11.96 -8.04 -3.41
C ASN A 168 -10.94 -9.19 -3.29
N THR A 169 -9.65 -8.87 -3.33
CA THR A 169 -8.59 -9.88 -3.28
C THR A 169 -8.49 -10.53 -1.90
N ILE A 170 -8.52 -9.73 -0.83
CA ILE A 170 -8.42 -10.19 0.56
C ILE A 170 -9.67 -10.97 0.92
N ASP A 171 -10.86 -10.45 0.62
CA ASP A 171 -12.11 -11.15 0.89
C ASP A 171 -12.14 -12.51 0.20
N THR A 172 -11.81 -12.60 -1.09
CA THR A 172 -11.79 -13.87 -1.84
C THR A 172 -10.79 -14.90 -1.27
N ASN A 173 -9.62 -14.46 -0.80
CA ASN A 173 -8.56 -15.38 -0.34
C ASN A 173 -8.62 -15.68 1.16
N CYS A 174 -9.25 -14.82 1.95
CA CYS A 174 -9.23 -14.86 3.41
C CYS A 174 -10.64 -14.95 4.03
N THR A 175 -11.71 -15.16 3.25
CA THR A 175 -13.11 -15.15 3.74
C THR A 175 -13.31 -15.96 5.01
N ALA A 176 -12.69 -17.15 5.09
CA ALA A 176 -12.81 -18.07 6.22
C ALA A 176 -12.21 -17.54 7.54
N TYR A 177 -11.39 -16.50 7.49
CA TYR A 177 -10.69 -15.90 8.63
C TYR A 177 -11.20 -14.50 8.97
N LEU A 178 -12.12 -13.96 8.16
CA LEU A 178 -12.61 -12.60 8.30
C LEU A 178 -14.01 -12.60 8.90
N SER A 179 -14.22 -11.65 9.81
CA SER A 179 -15.55 -11.31 10.32
C SER A 179 -16.37 -10.64 9.23
N SER A 180 -17.68 -10.89 9.23
CA SER A 180 -18.66 -10.20 8.36
C SER A 180 -18.73 -8.69 8.60
N ALA A 181 -18.15 -8.19 9.71
CA ALA A 181 -18.00 -6.76 9.98
C ALA A 181 -16.82 -6.11 9.23
N SER A 182 -16.05 -6.87 8.45
CA SER A 182 -14.97 -6.34 7.60
C SER A 182 -15.53 -5.50 6.45
N SER A 183 -14.73 -4.56 5.94
CA SER A 183 -15.11 -3.66 4.86
C SER A 183 -15.39 -4.41 3.55
N SER A 184 -16.55 -4.14 2.96
CA SER A 184 -16.92 -4.56 1.60
C SER A 184 -16.74 -3.47 0.54
N SER A 185 -16.40 -2.24 0.96
CA SER A 185 -16.15 -1.09 0.09
C SER A 185 -15.12 -0.15 0.73
N PRO A 186 -14.32 0.59 -0.07
CA PRO A 186 -13.39 1.59 0.47
C PRO A 186 -14.12 2.68 1.26
N VAL A 187 -13.55 3.06 2.41
CA VAL A 187 -13.98 4.20 3.21
C VAL A 187 -13.03 5.37 2.93
N PRO A 188 -13.51 6.56 2.51
CA PRO A 188 -12.64 7.73 2.34
C PRO A 188 -11.91 8.06 3.64
N LEU A 189 -10.58 8.17 3.59
CA LEU A 189 -9.77 8.41 4.79
C LEU A 189 -10.07 9.79 5.40
N SER A 190 -10.46 10.76 4.56
CA SER A 190 -10.89 12.09 4.99
C SER A 190 -12.19 12.09 5.81
N ALA A 191 -12.98 11.02 5.76
CA ALA A 191 -14.22 10.87 6.53
C ALA A 191 -13.99 10.17 7.88
N VAL A 192 -12.77 9.69 8.15
CA VAL A 192 -12.39 9.04 9.40
C VAL A 192 -11.85 10.10 10.36
N SER A 193 -12.36 10.13 11.60
CA SER A 193 -11.81 11.03 12.62
C SER A 193 -10.34 10.72 12.91
N SER A 194 -9.54 11.73 13.20
CA SER A 194 -8.11 11.56 13.51
C SER A 194 -7.85 10.63 14.70
N THR A 195 -8.80 10.53 15.64
CA THR A 195 -8.75 9.61 16.79
C THR A 195 -9.06 8.16 16.44
N SER A 196 -9.66 7.91 15.27
CA SER A 196 -10.04 6.57 14.79
C SER A 196 -9.28 6.15 13.53
N ALA A 197 -8.57 7.09 12.91
CA ALA A 197 -7.68 6.82 11.80
C ALA A 197 -6.38 6.17 12.31
N PRO A 198 -5.86 5.17 11.58
CA PRO A 198 -4.58 4.56 11.92
C PRO A 198 -3.47 5.61 11.95
N GLN A 199 -2.70 5.63 13.03
CA GLN A 199 -1.53 6.51 13.13
C GLN A 199 -0.30 5.85 12.46
N PRO A 200 0.70 6.63 12.02
CA PRO A 200 1.93 6.10 11.44
C PRO A 200 2.63 5.05 12.33
N GLU A 201 2.57 5.20 13.65
CA GLU A 201 3.15 4.26 14.63
C GLU A 201 2.46 2.90 14.59
N GLN A 202 1.23 2.83 14.07
CA GLN A 202 0.47 1.59 13.93
C GLN A 202 0.77 0.86 12.62
N ALA A 203 1.63 1.44 11.76
CA ALA A 203 2.06 0.81 10.52
C ALA A 203 2.94 -0.41 10.80
N VAL A 204 2.47 -1.56 10.32
CA VAL A 204 3.22 -2.81 10.36
C VAL A 204 4.10 -2.92 9.12
N GLU A 205 3.59 -2.53 7.95
CA GLU A 205 4.33 -2.71 6.71
C GLU A 205 3.88 -1.74 5.60
N TYR A 206 4.85 -1.12 4.94
CA TYR A 206 4.67 -0.25 3.77
C TYR A 206 5.09 -0.98 2.50
N TYR A 207 4.16 -1.12 1.56
CA TYR A 207 4.38 -1.78 0.27
C TYR A 207 4.45 -0.76 -0.87
N ARG A 208 4.93 -1.22 -2.04
CA ARG A 208 4.82 -0.46 -3.30
C ARG A 208 5.42 0.95 -3.17
N ALA A 209 6.64 1.05 -2.64
CA ALA A 209 7.29 2.33 -2.33
C ALA A 209 6.41 3.25 -1.44
N SER A 210 5.88 2.69 -0.35
CA SER A 210 5.03 3.37 0.63
C SER A 210 3.71 3.93 0.12
N SER A 211 3.22 3.47 -1.04
CA SER A 211 1.91 3.87 -1.58
C SER A 211 0.75 2.94 -1.16
N VAL A 212 1.05 1.92 -0.35
CA VAL A 212 0.09 1.09 0.39
C VAL A 212 0.68 0.83 1.77
N VAL A 213 -0.13 0.90 2.82
CA VAL A 213 0.29 0.52 4.18
C VAL A 213 -0.71 -0.46 4.80
N LEU A 214 -0.15 -1.45 5.50
CA LEU A 214 -0.86 -2.31 6.42
C LEU A 214 -0.61 -1.81 7.85
N SER A 215 -1.68 -1.54 8.57
CA SER A 215 -1.65 -1.11 9.98
C SER A 215 -2.42 -2.08 10.86
N LEU A 216 -2.06 -2.14 12.15
CA LEU A 216 -2.68 -3.04 13.13
C LEU A 216 -3.18 -2.25 14.35
N ALA A 217 -4.44 -2.50 14.74
CA ALA A 217 -5.02 -1.89 15.91
C ALA A 217 -4.25 -2.25 17.18
N GLY A 218 -3.92 -1.24 17.99
CA GLY A 218 -3.12 -1.41 19.21
C GLY A 218 -1.64 -1.68 19.00
N TYR A 219 -1.15 -1.78 17.75
CA TYR A 219 0.27 -1.84 17.46
C TYR A 219 0.93 -0.47 17.70
N ASN A 220 2.13 -0.48 18.26
CA ASN A 220 2.94 0.72 18.44
C ASN A 220 4.38 0.39 18.06
N ASN A 221 4.79 0.83 16.88
CA ASN A 221 6.16 0.81 16.45
C ASN A 221 6.88 2.04 17.01
N ALA A 222 7.82 1.83 17.94
CA ALA A 222 8.72 2.90 18.41
C ALA A 222 9.63 3.46 17.29
N VAL A 223 9.60 2.88 16.09
CA VAL A 223 10.24 3.36 14.85
C VAL A 223 9.24 4.14 13.96
N GLY A 224 8.09 4.55 14.51
CA GLY A 224 7.21 5.54 13.86
C GLY A 224 8.03 6.77 13.44
N PRO A 225 7.64 7.45 12.34
CA PRO A 225 8.50 8.40 11.63
C PRO A 225 8.97 9.49 12.59
N THR A 226 10.22 9.40 13.01
CA THR A 226 10.92 10.53 13.63
C THR A 226 10.92 11.64 12.60
N SER A 227 10.19 12.71 12.90
CA SER A 227 10.13 13.95 12.14
C SER A 227 11.51 14.28 11.57
N ALA A 228 11.66 14.25 10.24
CA ALA A 228 12.87 14.74 9.60
C ALA A 228 12.96 16.23 9.92
N ARG A 229 13.88 16.56 10.81
CA ARG A 229 14.19 17.90 11.31
C ARG A 229 15.01 18.68 10.29
#